data_AF-A0A8T7BSH5-F1
#
_entry.id   AF-A0A8T7BSH5-F1
#
_cell.length_a   1.000
_cell.length_b   1.000
_cell.length_c   1.000
_cell.angle_alpha   90.00
_cell.angle_beta   90.00
_cell.angle_gamma   90.00
#
_symmetry.space_group_name_H-M   'P 1'
#
loop_
_entity.id
_entity.type
_entity.pdbx_description
1 polymer ?
#
loop_
_entity_poly.entity_id
_entity_poly.type
_entity_poly.pdbx_seq_one_letter_code
_entity_poly.pdbx_strand_id
1 'polypeptide(L)'
;EQVGRLAAISASTGNLLWNLDQRAALGSVLTTGGNLVFYGDLHRYFRAVDADSGEKLWEIGLGSAITGYPISYEANGKQYVAVVIGGGSAGTRHFATMYPELNVQFGSSMLMVFALPD
;
A
#
# COMPACT_ATOMS: atom_id res chain seq x y z
N GLU A 1 3.02 -12.85 -15.01
CA GLU A 1 3.24 -11.43 -15.37
C GLU A 1 3.16 -10.56 -14.11
N GLN A 2 3.94 -9.49 -13.98
CA GLN A 2 3.77 -8.54 -12.87
C GLN A 2 2.68 -7.54 -13.25
N VAL A 3 1.79 -7.22 -12.33
CA VAL A 3 0.57 -6.45 -12.62
C VAL A 3 0.33 -5.31 -11.63
N GLY A 4 1.22 -5.17 -10.64
CA GLY A 4 1.33 -3.99 -9.80
C GLY A 4 2.70 -3.35 -9.99
N ARG A 5 2.72 -2.03 -10.07
CA ARG A 5 3.92 -1.20 -10.08
C ARG A 5 3.77 -0.05 -9.09
N LEU A 6 4.77 0.13 -8.23
CA LEU A 6 5.03 1.40 -7.54
C LEU A 6 6.17 2.10 -8.27
N ALA A 7 6.05 3.40 -8.55
CA ALA A 7 7.09 4.15 -9.24
C ALA A 7 7.25 5.53 -8.63
N ALA A 8 8.51 5.97 -8.50
CA ALA A 8 8.84 7.35 -8.23
C ALA A 8 9.29 8.03 -9.52
N ILE A 9 8.66 9.17 -9.82
CA ILE A 9 8.91 9.96 -11.01
C ILE A 9 9.21 11.38 -10.55
N SER A 10 10.30 11.96 -11.06
CA SER A 10 10.64 13.35 -10.82
C SER A 10 9.56 14.26 -11.43
N ALA A 11 8.88 15.05 -10.59
CA ALA A 11 7.83 15.95 -11.05
C ALA A 11 8.34 17.06 -12.01
N SER A 12 9.60 17.46 -11.88
CA SER A 12 10.19 18.53 -12.71
C SER A 12 10.69 18.03 -14.07
N THR A 13 11.11 16.77 -14.16
CA THR A 13 11.76 16.23 -15.37
C THR A 13 10.96 15.13 -16.06
N GLY A 14 10.02 14.49 -15.35
CA GLY A 14 9.34 13.29 -15.82
C GLY A 14 10.22 12.02 -15.77
N ASN A 15 11.45 12.10 -15.27
CA ASN A 15 12.35 10.96 -15.21
C ASN A 15 11.87 9.96 -14.16
N LEU A 16 11.85 8.68 -14.55
CA LEU A 16 11.70 7.58 -13.62
C LEU A 16 12.95 7.50 -12.73
N LEU A 17 12.76 7.65 -11.42
CA LEU A 17 13.84 7.55 -10.43
C LEU A 17 14.06 6.10 -10.01
N TRP A 18 12.96 5.42 -9.68
CA TRP A 18 12.93 3.99 -9.37
C TRP A 18 11.53 3.42 -9.59
N ASN A 19 11.44 2.11 -9.72
CA ASN A 19 10.18 1.38 -9.64
C ASN A 19 10.36 0.06 -8.87
N LEU A 20 9.24 -0.45 -8.39
CA LEU A 20 9.08 -1.78 -7.84
C LEU A 20 7.89 -2.44 -8.52
N ASP A 21 8.15 -3.55 -9.19
CA ASP A 21 7.10 -4.37 -9.79
C ASP A 21 6.79 -5.60 -8.94
N GLN A 22 5.51 -5.91 -8.82
CA GLN A 22 5.02 -7.03 -8.04
C GLN A 22 3.85 -7.76 -8.71
N ARG A 23 3.61 -8.99 -8.26
CA ARG A 23 2.53 -9.82 -8.81
C ARG A 23 1.14 -9.30 -8.42
N ALA A 24 0.98 -8.63 -7.28
CA ALA A 24 -0.33 -8.13 -6.86
C ALA A 24 -0.53 -6.68 -7.30
N ALA A 25 -1.72 -6.31 -7.78
CA ALA A 25 -2.03 -4.90 -8.02
C ALA A 25 -1.95 -4.09 -6.73
N LEU A 26 -1.42 -2.87 -6.84
CA LEU A 26 -1.43 -1.90 -5.75
C LEU A 26 -2.81 -1.26 -5.63
N GLY A 27 -3.26 -1.06 -4.39
CA GLY A 27 -4.53 -0.41 -4.08
C GLY A 27 -4.37 1.05 -3.68
N SER A 28 -3.25 1.42 -3.05
CA SER A 28 -3.10 2.74 -2.45
C SER A 28 -1.65 3.07 -2.07
N VAL A 29 -1.37 4.36 -1.88
CA VAL A 29 -0.04 4.89 -1.55
C VAL A 29 -0.14 6.14 -0.65
N LEU A 30 0.82 6.35 0.24
CA LEU A 30 1.01 7.54 1.08
C LEU A 30 2.51 7.84 1.21
N THR A 31 2.92 9.07 0.93
CA THR A 31 4.28 9.56 1.24
C THR A 31 4.27 10.35 2.54
N THR A 32 5.40 10.39 3.24
CA THR A 32 5.54 11.13 4.51
C THR A 32 6.80 11.98 4.51
N GLY A 33 6.86 12.98 5.41
CA GLY A 33 8.07 13.79 5.61
C GLY A 33 9.25 13.03 6.25
N GLY A 34 9.04 11.79 6.71
CA GLY A 34 10.08 10.94 7.29
C GLY A 34 10.82 10.05 6.30
N ASN A 35 10.81 10.38 5.01
CA ASN A 35 11.39 9.60 3.92
C ASN A 35 10.79 8.20 3.70
N LEU A 36 9.51 8.02 4.05
CA LEU A 36 8.81 6.75 3.89
C LEU A 36 7.64 6.88 2.91
N VAL A 37 7.48 5.84 2.08
CA VAL A 37 6.30 5.60 1.25
C VAL A 37 5.59 4.34 1.73
N PHE A 38 4.36 4.52 2.23
CA PHE A 38 3.48 3.42 2.59
C PHE A 38 2.61 3.03 1.40
N TYR A 39 2.39 1.74 1.18
CA TYR A 39 1.47 1.27 0.15
C TYR A 39 0.83 -0.07 0.51
N GLY A 40 -0.37 -0.28 -0.02
CA GLY A 40 -1.13 -1.52 0.15
C GLY A 40 -1.40 -2.21 -1.18
N ASP A 41 -1.57 -3.52 -1.14
CA ASP A 41 -1.93 -4.32 -2.30
C ASP A 41 -3.14 -5.23 -2.09
N LEU A 42 -3.63 -5.79 -3.19
CA LEU A 42 -4.75 -6.74 -3.18
C LEU A 42 -4.37 -8.10 -2.57
N HIS A 43 -3.07 -8.40 -2.43
CA HIS A 43 -2.59 -9.60 -1.74
C HIS A 43 -2.43 -9.40 -0.23
N ARG A 44 -3.05 -8.32 0.29
CA ARG A 44 -3.25 -8.03 1.72
C ARG A 44 -1.99 -7.54 2.45
N TYR A 45 -0.96 -7.14 1.73
CA TYR A 45 0.26 -6.65 2.36
C TYR A 45 0.29 -5.13 2.41
N PHE A 46 0.45 -4.60 3.62
CA PHE A 46 0.74 -3.19 3.85
C PHE A 46 2.25 -3.04 4.09
N ARG A 47 2.90 -2.15 3.35
CA ARG A 47 4.35 -2.03 3.31
C ARG A 47 4.80 -0.59 3.48
N ALA A 48 6.03 -0.43 3.91
CA ALA A 48 6.77 0.83 3.85
C ALA A 48 8.06 0.61 3.05
N VAL A 49 8.35 1.52 2.13
CA VAL A 49 9.62 1.60 1.41
C VAL A 49 10.31 2.93 1.68
N ASP A 50 11.63 2.93 1.55
CA ASP A 50 12.43 4.15 1.47
C ASP A 50 12.04 4.97 0.23
N ALA A 51 11.85 6.27 0.38
CA ALA A 51 11.33 7.13 -0.69
C ALA A 51 12.35 7.42 -1.80
N ASP A 52 13.65 7.34 -1.51
CA ASP A 52 14.71 7.66 -2.47
C ASP A 52 15.10 6.44 -3.33
N SER A 53 15.01 5.25 -2.77
CA SER A 53 15.47 4.00 -3.40
C SER A 53 14.34 3.03 -3.78
N GLY A 54 13.19 3.11 -3.12
CA GLY A 54 12.14 2.10 -3.22
C GLY A 54 12.43 0.79 -2.47
N GLU A 55 13.50 0.75 -1.64
CA GLU A 55 13.84 -0.42 -0.82
C GLU A 55 12.75 -0.70 0.23
N LYS A 56 12.30 -1.95 0.33
CA LYS A 56 11.29 -2.36 1.33
C LYS A 56 11.91 -2.39 2.73
N LEU A 57 11.44 -1.51 3.60
CA LEU A 57 11.89 -1.41 4.99
C LEU A 57 11.00 -2.19 5.96
N TRP A 58 9.71 -2.32 5.63
CA TRP A 58 8.73 -2.96 6.50
C TRP A 58 7.54 -3.54 5.71
N GLU A 59 6.93 -4.60 6.26
CA GLU A 59 5.76 -5.27 5.70
C GLU A 59 4.95 -5.94 6.79
N ILE A 60 3.62 -5.91 6.64
CA ILE A 60 2.69 -6.74 7.42
C ILE A 60 1.61 -7.32 6.52
N GLY A 61 1.28 -8.59 6.75
CA GLY A 61 0.11 -9.23 6.15
C GLY A 61 -1.16 -8.95 6.96
N LEU A 62 -2.21 -8.48 6.31
CA LEU A 62 -3.49 -8.14 6.92
C LEU A 62 -4.59 -9.15 6.55
N GLY A 63 -5.72 -9.08 7.26
CA GLY A 63 -6.83 -10.02 7.09
C GLY A 63 -7.60 -9.89 5.78
N SER A 64 -7.41 -8.80 5.02
CA SER A 64 -8.16 -8.52 3.79
C SER A 64 -7.37 -7.63 2.84
N ALA A 65 -7.77 -7.61 1.57
CA ALA A 65 -7.20 -6.73 0.55
C ALA A 65 -7.24 -5.26 0.99
N ILE A 66 -6.17 -4.52 0.69
CA ILE A 66 -6.06 -3.11 1.03
C ILE A 66 -6.60 -2.31 -0.16
N THR A 67 -7.80 -1.77 0.01
CA THR A 67 -8.49 -1.01 -1.04
C THR A 67 -8.74 0.46 -0.67
N GLY A 68 -8.52 0.82 0.59
CA GLY A 68 -8.56 2.21 1.07
C GLY A 68 -7.22 2.92 0.95
N TYR A 69 -7.27 4.25 1.04
CA TYR A 69 -6.08 5.11 1.01
C TYR A 69 -5.51 5.32 2.41
N PRO A 70 -4.21 5.06 2.64
CA PRO A 70 -3.58 5.32 3.92
C PRO A 70 -3.46 6.83 4.18
N ILE A 71 -3.59 7.21 5.45
CA ILE A 71 -3.34 8.58 5.93
C ILE A 71 -2.34 8.54 7.09
N SER A 72 -1.69 9.67 7.35
CA SER A 72 -0.94 9.89 8.58
C SER A 72 -1.48 11.09 9.34
N TYR A 73 -1.45 11.02 10.66
CA TYR A 73 -1.87 12.09 11.56
C TYR A 73 -1.08 12.03 12.87
N GLU A 74 -1.11 13.11 13.63
CA GLU A 74 -0.53 13.18 14.97
C GLU A 74 -1.64 13.31 16.02
N ALA A 75 -1.49 12.63 17.14
CA ALA A 75 -2.32 12.83 18.33
C ALA A 75 -1.45 12.71 19.59
N ASN A 76 -1.52 13.70 20.48
CA ASN A 76 -0.75 13.76 21.72
C ASN A 76 0.76 13.58 21.49
N GLY A 77 1.32 14.20 20.45
CA GLY A 77 2.75 14.13 20.13
C GLY A 77 3.21 12.79 19.52
N LYS A 78 2.29 11.87 19.24
CA LYS A 78 2.60 10.58 18.60
C LYS A 78 2.01 10.53 17.19
N GLN A 79 2.83 10.15 16.21
CA GLN A 79 2.40 9.94 14.83
C GLN A 79 1.74 8.57 14.65
N TYR A 80 0.66 8.55 13.88
CA TYR A 80 -0.08 7.35 13.50
C TYR A 80 -0.18 7.26 11.98
N VAL A 81 -0.28 6.03 11.48
CA VAL A 81 -0.62 5.71 10.10
C VAL A 81 -1.86 4.84 10.12
N ALA A 82 -2.90 5.26 9.41
CA ALA A 82 -4.17 4.53 9.36
C ALA A 82 -4.53 4.14 7.93
N VAL A 83 -5.09 2.94 7.76
CA VAL A 83 -5.51 2.41 6.46
C VAL A 83 -6.75 1.55 6.60
N VAL A 84 -7.66 1.66 5.65
CA VAL A 84 -8.84 0.78 5.58
C VAL A 84 -8.53 -0.45 4.74
N ILE A 85 -8.84 -1.62 5.29
CA ILE A 85 -8.82 -2.90 4.57
C ILE A 85 -10.25 -3.40 4.35
N GLY A 86 -10.41 -4.36 3.44
CA GLY A 86 -11.74 -4.88 3.08
C GLY A 86 -12.41 -4.04 1.99
N GLY A 87 -13.68 -4.32 1.72
CA GLY A 87 -14.44 -3.62 0.69
C GLY A 87 -14.02 -4.01 -0.74
N GLY A 88 -13.78 -3.00 -1.58
CA GLY A 88 -13.40 -3.15 -2.99
C GLY A 88 -14.52 -2.81 -3.99
N SER A 89 -14.10 -2.25 -5.13
CA SER A 89 -14.98 -1.91 -6.25
C SER A 89 -15.20 -3.09 -7.20
N ALA A 90 -16.11 -2.95 -8.16
CA ALA A 90 -16.24 -3.90 -9.26
C ALA A 90 -14.90 -4.11 -9.99
N GLY A 91 -14.09 -3.06 -10.12
CA GLY A 91 -12.75 -3.14 -10.73
C GLY A 91 -11.78 -4.01 -9.94
N THR A 92 -11.66 -3.79 -8.63
CA THR A 92 -10.75 -4.62 -7.80
C THR A 92 -11.22 -6.07 -7.73
N ARG A 93 -12.53 -6.32 -7.75
CA ARG A 93 -13.10 -7.69 -7.79
C ARG A 93 -12.87 -8.36 -9.14
N HIS A 94 -13.01 -7.64 -10.24
CA HIS A 94 -12.67 -8.15 -11.56
C HIS A 94 -11.19 -8.53 -11.67
N PHE A 95 -10.30 -7.72 -11.08
CA PHE A 95 -8.87 -8.04 -11.02
C PHE A 95 -8.60 -9.38 -10.34
N ALA A 96 -9.29 -9.67 -9.23
CA ALA A 96 -9.17 -10.96 -8.55
C ALA A 96 -9.62 -12.16 -9.42
N THR A 97 -10.58 -11.95 -10.34
CA THR A 97 -11.00 -13.01 -11.28
C THR A 97 -9.97 -13.28 -12.38
N MET A 98 -9.16 -12.29 -12.75
CA MET A 98 -8.11 -12.44 -13.76
C MET A 98 -6.86 -13.13 -13.20
N TYR A 99 -6.64 -13.02 -11.89
CA TYR A 99 -5.45 -13.55 -11.21
C TYR A 99 -5.85 -14.40 -9.98
N PRO A 100 -6.54 -15.53 -10.19
CA PRO A 100 -7.09 -16.34 -9.11
C PRO A 100 -6.01 -16.94 -8.19
N GLU A 101 -4.78 -17.11 -8.69
CA GLU A 101 -3.67 -17.63 -7.90
C GLU A 101 -3.18 -16.68 -6.79
N LEU A 102 -3.54 -15.39 -6.87
CA LEU A 102 -3.30 -14.42 -5.80
C LEU A 102 -4.21 -14.64 -4.59
N ASN A 103 -5.27 -15.46 -4.71
CA ASN A 103 -6.22 -15.74 -3.64
C ASN A 103 -6.64 -14.48 -2.87
N VAL A 104 -7.07 -13.46 -3.61
CA VAL A 104 -7.43 -12.14 -3.06
C VAL A 104 -8.63 -12.31 -2.13
N GLN A 105 -8.45 -11.98 -0.86
CA GLN A 105 -9.52 -12.07 0.13
C GLN A 105 -10.16 -10.68 0.32
N PHE A 106 -11.46 -10.61 0.05
CA PHE A 106 -12.29 -9.47 0.40
C PHE A 106 -13.12 -9.83 1.64
N GLY A 107 -12.66 -9.38 2.81
CA GLY A 107 -13.36 -9.54 4.08
C GLY A 107 -14.14 -8.28 4.48
N SER A 108 -14.68 -8.31 5.71
CA SER A 108 -15.32 -7.16 6.34
C SER A 108 -14.38 -5.96 6.39
N SER A 109 -14.93 -4.76 6.16
CA SER A 109 -14.17 -3.52 6.20
C SER A 109 -13.69 -3.21 7.62
N MET A 110 -12.41 -2.90 7.78
CA MET A 110 -11.80 -2.52 9.07
C MET A 110 -10.84 -1.36 8.89
N LEU A 111 -10.78 -0.47 9.89
CA LEU A 111 -9.74 0.55 10.02
C LEU A 111 -8.57 -0.02 10.82
N MET A 112 -7.39 -0.06 10.23
CA MET A 112 -6.15 -0.45 10.89
C MET A 112 -5.36 0.82 11.22
N VAL A 113 -4.78 0.89 12.42
CA VAL A 113 -3.96 2.02 12.88
C VAL A 113 -2.64 1.49 13.42
N PHE A 114 -1.53 2.08 12.98
CA PHE A 114 -0.17 1.70 13.33
C PHE A 114 0.57 2.91 13.92
N ALA A 115 1.46 2.63 14.87
CA ALA A 115 2.42 3.59 15.41
C ALA A 115 3.65 2.84 15.95
N LEU A 116 4.75 3.56 16.19
CA LEU A 116 5.89 2.99 16.89
C LEU A 116 5.53 2.63 18.34
N PRO A 117 6.23 1.67 18.98
CA PRO A 117 6.14 1.46 20.42
C PRO A 117 6.40 2.74 21.21
N ASP A 118 5.93 2.79 22.46
CA ASP A 118 6.26 3.85 23.41
C ASP A 118 7.71 3.74 23.92
#